data_AF-A0A517VV17-F1
#
_entry.id   AF-A0A517VV17-F1
#
_cell.length_a   1.000
_cell.length_b   1.000
_cell.length_c   1.000
_cell.angle_alpha   90.00
_cell.angle_beta   90.00
_cell.angle_gamma   90.00
#
_symmetry.space_group_name_H-M   'P 1'
#
loop_
_entity.id
_entity.type
_entity.pdbx_description
1 polymer ?
#
loop_
_entity_poly.entity_id
_entity_poly.type
_entity_poly.pdbx_seq_one_letter_code
_entity_poly.pdbx_strand_id
1 'polypeptide(L)'
;MSNTDLIQSIAHKNAAAFQSAQQSLSSKGSADSAQSVGKAMAFQMVSQATGMLVEDAASFLRNVMEINLAIVSVASYEYVKSDGVNVIWLTVIKEAFKVIEQATVVFTTISKAAGETLSQFPA
;
A
#
# COMPACT_ATOMS: atom_id res chain seq x y z
N MET A 1 4.78 10.29 -15.22
CA MET A 1 5.13 9.48 -14.04
C MET A 1 4.66 8.07 -14.31
N SER A 2 5.52 7.07 -14.15
CA SER A 2 5.09 5.67 -14.23
C SER A 2 4.32 5.28 -12.96
N ASN A 3 3.45 4.26 -13.02
CA ASN A 3 2.74 3.75 -11.84
C ASN A 3 3.71 3.29 -10.74
N THR A 4 4.90 2.82 -11.13
CA THR A 4 5.98 2.42 -10.23
C THR A 4 6.54 3.60 -9.42
N ASP A 5 6.71 4.76 -10.06
CA ASP A 5 7.17 6.00 -9.39
C ASP A 5 6.13 6.51 -8.38
N LEU A 6 4.84 6.34 -8.70
CA LEU A 6 3.74 6.72 -7.82
C LEU A 6 3.71 5.83 -6.57
N ILE A 7 3.86 4.51 -6.74
CA ILE A 7 3.89 3.52 -5.65
C ILE A 7 5.09 3.79 -4.73
N GLN A 8 6.28 4.00 -5.29
CA GLN A 8 7.48 4.31 -4.50
C GLN A 8 7.36 5.66 -3.78
N SER A 9 6.76 6.67 -4.41
CA SER A 9 6.51 7.95 -3.77
C SER A 9 5.51 7.86 -2.61
N ILE A 10 4.46 7.05 -2.72
CA ILE A 10 3.45 6.87 -1.67
C ILE A 10 4.07 6.10 -0.48
N ALA A 11 4.82 5.04 -0.77
CA ALA A 11 5.55 4.27 0.25
C ALA A 11 6.56 5.15 1.02
N HIS A 12 7.32 6.00 0.31
CA HIS A 12 8.26 6.92 0.94
C HIS A 12 7.57 7.97 1.82
N LYS A 13 6.44 8.54 1.36
CA LYS A 13 5.70 9.54 2.14
C LYS A 13 5.12 8.94 3.43
N ASN A 14 4.63 7.71 3.36
CA ASN A 14 4.09 7.01 4.53
C ASN A 14 5.20 6.60 5.52
N ALA A 15 6.36 6.14 5.03
CA ALA A 15 7.52 5.88 5.86
C ALA A 15 8.06 7.15 6.54
N ALA A 16 8.07 8.29 5.83
CA ALA A 16 8.46 9.58 6.38
C ALA A 16 7.48 10.08 7.45
N ALA A 17 6.16 9.90 7.24
CA ALA A 17 5.15 10.21 8.24
C ALA A 17 5.35 9.38 9.52
N PHE A 18 5.64 8.08 9.38
CA PHE A 18 5.95 7.20 10.51
C PHE A 18 7.20 7.65 11.29
N GLN A 19 8.30 7.97 10.61
CA GLN A 19 9.52 8.47 11.26
C GLN A 19 9.32 9.81 11.97
N SER A 20 8.55 10.73 11.36
CA SER A 20 8.26 12.02 11.97
C SER A 20 7.43 11.88 13.27
N ALA A 21 6.46 10.96 13.29
CA ALA A 21 5.68 10.65 14.49
C ALA A 21 6.57 10.05 15.60
N GLN A 22 7.51 9.17 15.24
CA GLN A 22 8.46 8.55 16.17
C GLN A 22 9.42 9.60 16.78
N GLN A 23 9.89 10.56 15.98
CA GLN A 23 10.76 11.65 16.46
C GLN A 23 10.03 12.62 17.39
N SER A 24 8.79 13.03 17.09
CA SER A 24 8.01 13.93 17.96
C SER A 24 7.72 13.34 19.35
N LEU A 25 7.66 12.00 19.47
CA LEU A 25 7.52 11.31 20.75
C LEU A 25 8.80 11.35 21.58
N SER A 26 9.97 11.24 20.94
CA SER A 26 11.27 11.30 21.63
C SER A 26 11.61 12.70 22.15
N SER A 27 11.01 13.76 21.58
CA SER A 27 11.30 15.15 21.94
C SER A 27 10.35 15.76 22.96
N LYS A 28 9.18 15.18 23.26
CA LYS A 28 8.26 15.66 24.32
C LYS A 28 8.70 15.16 25.70
N GLY A 29 9.93 15.48 26.07
CA GLY A 29 10.40 15.44 27.45
C GLY A 29 10.06 16.75 28.15
N SER A 30 9.30 16.66 29.25
CA SER A 30 8.97 17.69 30.24
C SER A 30 7.55 18.27 30.15
N ALA A 31 6.72 17.82 31.10
CA ALA A 31 5.58 18.49 31.73
C ALA A 31 4.54 19.17 30.83
N ASP A 32 3.43 18.48 30.54
CA ASP A 32 2.09 19.11 30.58
C ASP A 32 0.96 18.08 30.53
N SER A 33 0.34 17.75 31.68
CA SER A 33 -0.89 16.96 31.89
C SER A 33 -0.92 15.48 31.42
N ALA A 34 -1.42 14.58 32.26
CA ALA A 34 -1.72 13.18 31.90
C ALA A 34 -2.63 13.06 30.65
N GLN A 35 -3.39 14.12 30.34
CA GLN A 35 -4.20 14.22 29.15
C GLN A 35 -3.35 14.39 27.87
N SER A 36 -2.21 15.09 27.89
CA SER A 36 -1.32 15.16 26.73
C SER A 36 -0.60 13.83 26.49
N VAL A 37 -0.19 13.15 27.57
CA VAL A 37 0.41 11.80 27.50
C VAL A 37 -0.60 10.79 26.96
N GLY A 38 -1.85 10.85 27.44
CA GLY A 38 -2.93 10.00 26.93
C GLY A 38 -3.27 10.26 25.45
N LYS A 39 -3.30 11.52 25.02
CA LYS A 39 -3.46 11.89 23.60
C LYS A 39 -2.28 11.43 22.75
N ALA A 40 -1.05 11.57 23.23
CA ALA A 40 0.14 11.11 22.52
C ALA A 40 0.16 9.58 22.37
N MET A 41 -0.23 8.83 23.40
CA MET A 41 -0.39 7.37 23.32
C MET A 41 -1.50 6.95 22.36
N ALA A 42 -2.65 7.63 22.39
CA ALA A 42 -3.75 7.35 21.46
C ALA A 42 -3.34 7.64 20.01
N PHE A 43 -2.66 8.77 19.76
CA PHE A 43 -2.09 9.09 18.46
C PHE A 43 -1.10 8.04 17.99
N GLN A 44 -0.22 7.55 18.87
CA GLN A 44 0.74 6.49 18.57
C GLN A 44 0.04 5.18 18.19
N MET A 45 -0.98 4.76 18.93
CA MET A 45 -1.74 3.54 18.62
C MET A 45 -2.46 3.66 17.26
N VAL A 46 -3.09 4.80 17.00
CA VAL A 46 -3.76 5.06 15.71
C VAL A 46 -2.73 5.10 14.59
N SER A 47 -1.57 5.73 14.79
CA SER A 47 -0.49 5.77 13.81
C SER A 47 0.05 4.39 13.49
N GLN A 48 0.26 3.55 14.51
CA GLN A 48 0.71 2.16 14.32
C GLN A 48 -0.34 1.32 13.60
N ALA A 49 -1.61 1.39 14.02
CA ALA A 49 -2.70 0.68 13.35
C ALA A 49 -2.86 1.10 11.88
N THR A 50 -2.70 2.39 11.62
CA THR A 50 -2.75 2.95 10.26
C THR A 50 -1.56 2.48 9.42
N GLY A 51 -0.36 2.41 10.00
CA GLY A 51 0.81 1.83 9.36
C GLY A 51 0.62 0.36 9.01
N MET A 52 0.12 -0.45 9.94
CA MET A 52 -0.19 -1.87 9.71
C MET A 52 -1.19 -2.05 8.56
N LEU A 53 -2.24 -1.23 8.51
CA LEU A 53 -3.23 -1.28 7.42
C LEU A 53 -2.60 -1.02 6.04
N VAL A 54 -1.65 -0.08 5.97
CA VAL A 54 -0.90 0.21 4.73
C VAL A 54 0.04 -0.93 4.38
N GLU A 55 0.71 -1.54 5.35
CA GLU A 55 1.58 -2.71 5.15
C GLU A 55 0.80 -3.94 4.67
N ASP A 56 -0.39 -4.17 5.22
CA ASP A 56 -1.31 -5.23 4.80
C ASP A 56 -1.77 -5.00 3.37
N ALA A 57 -2.16 -3.78 3.03
CA ALA A 57 -2.56 -3.42 1.67
C ALA A 57 -1.41 -3.56 0.66
N ALA A 58 -0.18 -3.20 1.06
CA ALA A 58 1.01 -3.38 0.24
C ALA A 58 1.34 -4.87 0.04
N SER A 59 1.18 -5.69 1.08
CA SER A 59 1.38 -7.13 1.02
C SER A 59 0.32 -7.81 0.15
N PHE A 60 -0.95 -7.38 0.25
CA PHE A 60 -2.00 -7.81 -0.67
C PHE A 60 -1.65 -7.51 -2.13
N LEU A 61 -1.22 -6.27 -2.45
CA LEU A 61 -0.79 -5.91 -3.80
C LEU A 61 0.37 -6.77 -4.28
N ARG A 62 1.39 -6.99 -3.44
CA ARG A 62 2.55 -7.85 -3.77
C ARG A 62 2.12 -9.27 -4.11
N ASN A 63 1.29 -9.88 -3.27
CA ASN A 63 0.82 -11.25 -3.46
C ASN A 63 -0.02 -11.37 -4.75
N VAL A 64 -0.90 -10.40 -5.01
CA VAL A 64 -1.67 -10.35 -6.25
C VAL A 64 -0.76 -10.23 -7.46
N MET A 65 0.26 -9.37 -7.41
CA MET A 65 1.22 -9.20 -8.50
C MET A 65 2.02 -10.48 -8.78
N GLU A 66 2.55 -11.14 -7.75
CA GLU A 66 3.34 -12.38 -7.91
C GLU A 66 2.53 -13.48 -8.60
N ILE A 67 1.31 -13.74 -8.13
CA ILE A 67 0.43 -14.75 -8.71
C ILE A 67 0.07 -14.39 -10.16
N ASN A 68 -0.33 -13.14 -10.40
CA ASN A 68 -0.78 -12.74 -11.74
C ASN A 68 0.38 -12.64 -12.74
N LEU A 69 1.60 -12.32 -12.32
CA LEU A 69 2.78 -12.39 -13.17
C LEU A 69 3.11 -13.83 -13.58
N ALA A 70 2.96 -14.79 -12.68
CA ALA A 70 3.10 -16.21 -13.02
C ALA A 70 2.03 -16.64 -14.03
N ILE A 71 0.77 -16.23 -13.83
CA ILE A 71 -0.33 -16.49 -14.78
C ILE A 71 -0.03 -15.89 -16.15
N VAL A 72 0.37 -14.60 -16.21
CA VAL A 72 0.73 -13.92 -17.46
C VAL A 72 1.88 -14.65 -18.15
N SER A 73 2.88 -15.12 -17.40
CA SER A 73 4.02 -15.85 -17.96
C SER A 73 3.60 -17.18 -18.61
N VAL A 74 2.79 -17.98 -17.92
CA VAL A 74 2.27 -19.25 -18.44
C VAL A 74 1.36 -19.02 -19.66
N ALA A 75 0.42 -18.07 -19.55
CA ALA A 75 -0.49 -17.75 -20.64
C ALA A 75 0.25 -17.19 -21.87
N SER A 76 1.27 -16.36 -21.67
CA SER A 76 2.09 -15.83 -22.77
C SER A 76 2.86 -16.95 -23.47
N TYR A 77 3.43 -17.88 -22.70
CA TYR A 77 4.10 -19.05 -23.25
C TYR A 77 3.15 -19.91 -24.09
N GLU A 78 1.96 -20.25 -23.58
CA GLU A 78 1.00 -21.07 -24.32
C GLU A 78 0.39 -20.32 -25.52
N TYR A 79 0.23 -19.00 -25.45
CA TYR A 79 -0.18 -18.20 -26.60
C TYR A 79 0.82 -18.30 -27.74
N VAL A 80 2.11 -18.08 -27.44
CA VAL A 80 3.20 -18.18 -28.43
C VAL A 80 3.32 -19.60 -28.98
N LYS A 81 3.26 -20.62 -28.11
CA LYS A 81 3.28 -22.03 -28.49
C LYS A 81 2.11 -22.44 -29.40
N SER A 82 0.98 -21.75 -29.29
CA SER A 82 -0.17 -21.93 -30.18
C SER A 82 -0.08 -21.12 -31.48
N ASP A 83 1.09 -20.53 -31.79
CA ASP A 83 1.30 -19.59 -32.91
C ASP A 83 0.30 -18.42 -32.91
N GLY A 84 -0.15 -18.01 -31.71
CA GLY A 84 -1.17 -16.97 -31.54
C GLY A 84 -2.59 -17.37 -31.96
N VAL A 85 -2.84 -18.64 -32.28
CA VAL A 85 -4.15 -19.12 -32.73
C VAL A 85 -5.15 -19.22 -31.58
N ASN A 86 -4.69 -19.64 -30.39
CA ASN A 86 -5.57 -19.78 -29.24
C ASN A 86 -5.69 -18.47 -28.45
N VAL A 87 -6.66 -17.65 -28.85
CA VAL A 87 -6.94 -16.33 -28.25
C VAL A 87 -7.39 -16.39 -26.79
N ILE A 88 -7.73 -17.56 -26.24
CA ILE A 88 -8.13 -17.68 -24.82
C ILE A 88 -6.99 -17.23 -23.91
N TRP A 89 -5.74 -17.48 -24.31
CA TRP A 89 -4.56 -17.08 -23.56
C TRP A 89 -4.40 -15.56 -23.50
N LEU A 90 -4.77 -14.85 -24.56
CA LEU A 90 -4.80 -13.38 -24.55
C LEU A 90 -5.86 -12.85 -23.57
N THR A 91 -7.02 -13.51 -23.48
CA THR A 91 -8.04 -13.17 -22.49
C THR A 91 -7.54 -13.38 -21.06
N VAL A 92 -6.86 -14.51 -20.80
CA VAL A 92 -6.25 -14.79 -19.48
C VAL A 92 -5.24 -13.69 -19.10
N ILE A 93 -4.37 -13.28 -20.03
CA ILE A 93 -3.40 -12.20 -19.80
C ILE A 93 -4.11 -10.88 -19.46
N LYS A 94 -5.15 -10.52 -20.20
CA LYS A 94 -5.92 -9.29 -19.97
C LYS A 94 -6.62 -9.28 -18.61
N GLU A 95 -7.26 -10.38 -18.23
CA GLU A 95 -7.90 -10.48 -16.92
C GLU A 95 -6.87 -10.43 -15.78
N ALA A 96 -5.70 -11.05 -15.95
CA ALA A 96 -4.63 -10.96 -14.95
C ALA A 96 -4.16 -9.51 -14.73
N PHE A 97 -4.00 -8.72 -15.80
CA PHE A 97 -3.66 -7.30 -15.67
C PHE A 97 -4.77 -6.49 -15.01
N LYS A 98 -6.04 -6.76 -15.33
CA LYS A 98 -7.19 -6.11 -14.69
C LYS A 98 -7.22 -6.36 -13.17
N VAL A 99 -6.89 -7.58 -12.74
CA VAL A 99 -6.80 -7.91 -11.30
C VAL A 99 -5.66 -7.13 -10.63
N ILE A 100 -4.50 -6.99 -11.27
CA ILE A 100 -3.38 -6.16 -10.77
C ILE A 100 -3.79 -4.68 -10.66
N GLU A 101 -4.49 -4.14 -11.65
CA GLU A 101 -5.00 -2.77 -11.63
C GLU A 101 -5.97 -2.56 -10.46
N GLN A 102 -6.91 -3.48 -10.26
CA GLN A 102 -7.84 -3.43 -9.14
C GLN A 102 -7.13 -3.47 -7.78
N ALA A 103 -6.13 -4.35 -7.61
CA ALA A 103 -5.34 -4.40 -6.38
C ALA A 103 -4.57 -3.10 -6.14
N THR A 104 -4.07 -2.46 -7.21
CA THR A 104 -3.41 -1.15 -7.14
C THR A 104 -4.38 -0.06 -6.68
N VAL A 105 -5.61 -0.06 -7.18
CA VAL A 105 -6.67 0.87 -6.74
C VAL A 105 -7.01 0.65 -5.26
N VAL A 106 -7.09 -0.59 -4.80
CA VAL A 106 -7.34 -0.91 -3.38
C VAL A 106 -6.21 -0.38 -2.50
N PHE A 107 -4.94 -0.68 -2.86
CA PHE A 107 -3.78 -0.20 -2.11
C PHE A 107 -3.73 1.34 -2.02
N THR A 108 -3.95 2.03 -3.13
CA THR A 108 -3.94 3.50 -3.17
C THR A 108 -5.08 4.11 -2.36
N THR A 109 -6.27 3.51 -2.43
CA THR A 109 -7.45 3.95 -1.66
C THR A 109 -7.20 3.81 -0.16
N ILE A 110 -6.72 2.65 0.29
CA ILE A 110 -6.38 2.40 1.69
C ILE A 110 -5.29 3.37 2.15
N SER A 111 -4.22 3.52 1.38
CA SER A 111 -3.11 4.40 1.73
C SER A 111 -3.53 5.87 1.85
N LYS A 112 -4.42 6.33 0.97
CA LYS A 112 -4.96 7.69 1.03
C LYS A 112 -5.87 7.88 2.25
N ALA A 113 -6.82 6.98 2.46
CA ALA A 113 -7.73 7.05 3.61
C ALA A 113 -6.98 6.97 4.95
N ALA A 114 -5.95 6.14 5.02
CA ALA A 114 -5.01 6.04 6.14
C ALA A 114 -4.33 7.40 6.43
N GLY A 115 -3.74 8.03 5.42
CA GLY A 115 -3.10 9.34 5.57
C GLY A 115 -4.08 10.45 5.95
N GLU A 116 -5.27 10.47 5.34
CA GLU A 116 -6.33 11.44 5.66
C GLU A 116 -6.82 11.28 7.10
N THR A 117 -7.02 10.05 7.56
CA THR A 117 -7.44 9.76 8.95
C THR A 117 -6.38 10.24 9.94
N LEU A 118 -5.11 9.94 9.68
CA LEU A 118 -3.98 10.43 10.50
C LEU A 118 -3.93 11.96 10.57
N SER A 119 -4.18 12.66 9.45
CA SER A 119 -4.16 14.13 9.40
C SER A 119 -5.26 14.81 10.21
N GLN A 120 -6.33 14.08 10.54
CA GLN A 120 -7.44 14.59 11.35
C GLN A 120 -7.17 14.49 12.85
N PHE A 121 -6.11 13.79 13.27
CA PHE A 121 -5.73 13.75 14.68
C PHE A 121 -4.97 15.02 15.07
N PRO A 122 -5.40 15.72 16.15
CA PRO A 122 -4.66 16.86 16.67
C PRO A 122 -3.33 16.40 17.31
N ALA A 123 -2.24 17.06 16.94
CA ALA A 123 -0.87 16.82 17.45
C ALA A 123 -0.64 17.27 18.91
#